data_AF-A0A7W7CV26-F1
#
_entry.id   AF-A0A7W7CV26-F1
#
_cell.length_a   1.000
_cell.length_b   1.000
_cell.length_c   1.000
_cell.angle_alpha   90.00
_cell.angle_beta   90.00
_cell.angle_gamma   90.00
#
_symmetry.space_group_name_H-M   'P 1'
#
loop_
_entity.id
_entity.type
_entity.pdbx_description
1 polymer ?
#
loop_
_entity_poly.entity_id
_entity_poly.type
_entity_poly.pdbx_seq_one_letter_code
_entity_poly.pdbx_strand_id
1 'polypeptide(L)'
;MFDLITRKVGGARRALTRATVLPFLVRCGVGVAGLIAMAVAWPLTLFGTQFFVPLAVVALYPAFAPRGRGATFAALVVIGGWLADTAFYDSEVSLWRVLTIASALYLGHSLTALAAVLPHDAVVNIDVVGLWLLRALGVILVSALLTVFALGLAAELAGGPFLVATVVGLAGAAAATLLISRLVHRA
;
A
#
# COMPACT_ATOMS: atom_id res chain seq x y z
N MET A 1 34.06 -0.20 9.39
CA MET A 1 32.64 0.04 9.75
C MET A 1 32.28 1.53 9.68
N PHE A 2 33.09 2.43 10.25
CA PHE A 2 32.88 3.89 10.18
C PHE A 2 32.87 4.47 8.76
N ASP A 3 33.71 3.98 7.84
CA ASP A 3 33.75 4.46 6.43
C ASP A 3 32.48 4.14 5.61
N LEU A 4 31.80 3.04 5.94
CA LEU A 4 30.52 2.68 5.32
C LEU A 4 29.40 3.61 5.78
N ILE A 5 29.45 4.01 7.05
CA ILE A 5 28.48 4.94 7.65
C ILE A 5 28.72 6.34 7.09
N THR A 6 29.96 6.83 7.02
CA THR A 6 30.25 8.15 6.45
C THR A 6 29.95 8.24 4.95
N ARG A 7 30.17 7.17 4.16
CA ARG A 7 29.71 7.15 2.74
C ARG A 7 28.19 7.16 2.63
N LYS A 8 27.47 6.38 3.45
CA LYS A 8 26.00 6.39 3.47
C LYS A 8 25.44 7.76 3.88
N VAL A 9 26.01 8.36 4.93
CA VAL A 9 25.63 9.70 5.41
C VAL A 9 25.96 10.77 4.35
N GLY A 10 27.12 10.69 3.69
CA GLY A 10 27.49 11.59 2.61
C GLY A 10 26.64 11.46 1.34
N GLY A 11 26.14 10.24 1.07
CA GLY A 11 25.17 9.98 0.00
C GLY A 11 23.78 10.53 0.35
N ALA A 12 23.31 10.31 1.58
CA ALA A 12 22.06 10.87 2.08
C ALA A 12 22.07 12.41 2.07
N ARG A 13 23.17 13.03 2.51
CA ARG A 13 23.33 14.49 2.51
C ARG A 13 23.31 15.07 1.09
N ARG A 14 23.99 14.42 0.13
CA ARG A 14 23.98 14.83 -1.28
C ARG A 14 22.60 14.67 -1.93
N ALA A 15 21.90 13.58 -1.61
CA ALA A 15 20.53 13.35 -2.06
C ALA A 15 19.57 14.41 -1.50
N LEU A 16 19.70 14.77 -0.22
CA LEU A 16 18.91 15.85 0.41
C LEU A 16 19.17 17.22 -0.21
N THR A 17 20.42 17.55 -0.55
CA THR A 17 20.77 18.84 -1.18
C THR A 17 20.36 18.96 -2.65
N ARG A 18 20.10 17.83 -3.32
CA ARG A 18 19.65 17.78 -4.73
C ARG A 18 18.21 17.31 -4.89
N ALA A 19 17.53 17.00 -3.78
CA ALA A 19 16.16 16.52 -3.82
C ALA A 19 15.27 17.64 -4.33
N THR A 20 14.72 17.46 -5.52
CA THR A 20 13.58 18.25 -5.97
C THR A 20 12.39 17.93 -5.06
N VAL A 21 11.58 18.94 -4.75
CA VAL A 21 10.48 18.83 -3.79
C VAL A 21 9.53 17.69 -4.13
N LEU A 22 9.31 17.43 -5.44
CA LEU A 22 8.29 16.52 -5.90
C LEU A 22 8.62 15.02 -5.66
N PRO A 23 9.78 14.45 -6.06
CA PRO A 23 10.16 13.09 -5.66
C PRO A 23 10.21 12.88 -4.14
N PHE A 24 10.53 13.91 -3.37
CA PHE A 24 10.47 13.85 -1.91
C PHE A 24 9.02 13.72 -1.41
N LEU A 25 8.10 14.56 -1.90
CA LEU A 25 6.68 14.47 -1.57
C LEU A 25 6.07 13.12 -1.93
N VAL A 26 6.44 12.54 -3.09
CA VAL A 26 5.98 11.19 -3.47
C VAL A 26 6.41 10.14 -2.43
N ARG A 27 7.67 10.17 -1.97
CA ARG A 27 8.15 9.25 -0.92
C ARG A 27 7.48 9.49 0.43
N CYS A 28 7.23 10.75 0.80
CA CYS A 28 6.40 11.06 1.96
C CYS A 28 5.00 10.46 1.82
N GLY A 29 4.38 10.57 0.64
CA GLY A 29 3.09 9.95 0.35
C GLY A 29 3.11 8.43 0.50
N VAL A 30 4.18 7.75 0.05
CA VAL A 30 4.38 6.30 0.30
C VAL A 30 4.38 6.00 1.79
N GLY A 31 5.18 6.74 2.56
CA GLY A 31 5.30 6.55 4.01
C GLY A 31 3.98 6.79 4.75
N VAL A 32 3.28 7.88 4.43
CA VAL A 32 1.99 8.23 5.03
C VAL A 32 0.93 7.17 4.70
N ALA A 33 0.83 6.75 3.44
CA ALA A 33 -0.11 5.69 3.04
C ALA A 33 0.20 4.37 3.77
N GLY A 34 1.48 3.98 3.86
CA GLY A 34 1.90 2.79 4.59
C GLY A 34 1.56 2.87 6.08
N LEU A 35 1.82 4.02 6.73
CA LEU A 35 1.52 4.23 8.15
C LEU A 35 0.02 4.20 8.41
N ILE A 36 -0.80 4.83 7.58
CA ILE A 36 -2.28 4.78 7.70
C ILE A 36 -2.77 3.34 7.57
N ALA A 37 -2.31 2.61 6.56
CA ALA A 37 -2.69 1.22 6.36
C ALA A 37 -2.33 0.34 7.57
N MET A 38 -1.10 0.48 8.07
CA MET A 38 -0.60 -0.26 9.23
C MET A 38 -1.38 0.09 10.51
N ALA A 39 -1.65 1.38 10.71
CA ALA A 39 -2.38 1.89 11.85
C ALA A 39 -3.82 1.35 11.92
N VAL A 40 -4.51 1.28 10.79
CA VAL A 40 -5.91 0.83 10.73
C VAL A 40 -6.04 -0.70 10.77
N ALA A 41 -5.01 -1.41 10.31
CA ALA A 41 -5.00 -2.86 10.27
C ALA A 41 -4.70 -3.52 11.63
N TRP A 42 -3.87 -2.91 12.47
CA TRP A 42 -3.49 -3.48 13.76
C TRP A 42 -4.33 -2.93 14.92
N PRO A 43 -4.53 -3.71 16.00
CA PRO A 43 -5.30 -3.28 17.15
C PRO A 43 -4.70 -2.03 17.82
N LEU A 44 -5.59 -1.13 18.25
CA LEU A 44 -5.21 0.13 18.91
C LEU A 44 -4.39 -0.08 20.19
N THR A 45 -4.51 -1.25 20.83
CA THR A 45 -3.74 -1.62 22.02
C THR A 45 -2.24 -1.71 21.78
N LEU A 46 -1.80 -1.87 20.53
CA LEU A 46 -0.38 -1.85 20.18
C LEU A 46 0.17 -0.43 20.07
N PHE A 47 -0.66 0.59 19.88
CA PHE A 47 -0.21 1.97 19.76
C PHE A 47 0.40 2.46 21.08
N GLY A 48 1.51 3.17 20.98
CA GLY A 48 2.27 3.63 22.16
C GLY A 48 3.10 2.54 22.84
N THR A 49 3.02 1.28 22.37
CA THR A 49 3.88 0.20 22.85
C THR A 49 5.12 0.05 21.96
N GLN A 50 6.15 -0.62 22.49
CA GLN A 50 7.37 -0.98 21.75
C GLN A 50 7.09 -1.86 20.51
N PHE A 51 5.97 -2.59 20.48
CA PHE A 51 5.61 -3.48 19.38
C PHE A 51 5.15 -2.73 18.13
N PHE A 52 4.73 -1.47 18.25
CA PHE A 52 4.36 -0.66 17.09
C PHE A 52 5.59 -0.17 16.29
N VAL A 53 6.75 -0.03 16.95
CA VAL A 53 7.98 0.43 16.30
C VAL A 53 8.38 -0.42 15.09
N PRO A 54 8.49 -1.76 15.19
CA PRO A 54 8.81 -2.59 14.02
C PRO A 54 7.74 -2.49 12.92
N LEU A 55 6.45 -2.36 13.27
CA LEU A 55 5.37 -2.18 12.30
C LEU A 55 5.52 -0.86 11.54
N ALA A 56 5.82 0.24 12.25
CA ALA A 56 6.09 1.54 11.64
C ALA A 56 7.31 1.49 10.72
N VAL A 57 8.38 0.77 11.11
CA VAL A 57 9.56 0.57 10.26
C VAL A 57 9.19 -0.17 8.98
N VAL A 58 8.40 -1.25 9.07
CA VAL A 58 7.91 -2.00 7.90
C VAL A 58 7.05 -1.13 6.99
N ALA A 59 6.16 -0.32 7.58
CA ALA A 59 5.29 0.61 6.85
C ALA A 59 6.09 1.71 6.10
N LEU A 60 7.18 2.19 6.71
CA LEU A 60 8.02 3.24 6.13
C LEU A 60 9.08 2.72 5.16
N TYR A 61 9.45 1.43 5.26
CA TYR A 61 10.52 0.84 4.43
C TYR A 61 10.36 1.11 2.91
N PRO A 62 9.17 0.98 2.30
CA PRO A 62 8.98 1.25 0.87
C PRO A 62 9.27 2.69 0.46
N ALA A 63 9.16 3.67 1.38
CA ALA A 63 9.47 5.07 1.09
C ALA A 63 10.97 5.29 0.86
N PHE A 64 11.83 4.49 1.52
CA PHE A 64 13.29 4.57 1.40
C PHE A 64 13.85 3.63 0.33
N ALA A 65 13.24 2.45 0.19
CA ALA A 65 13.62 1.44 -0.79
C ALA A 65 12.41 1.08 -1.67
N PRO A 66 11.98 1.99 -2.57
CA PRO A 66 10.79 1.76 -3.40
C PRO A 66 11.00 0.67 -4.44
N ARG A 67 12.26 0.31 -4.75
CA ARG A 67 12.60 -0.80 -5.64
C ARG A 67 12.64 -2.10 -4.86
N GLY A 68 11.95 -3.12 -5.37
CA GLY A 68 12.00 -4.49 -4.85
C GLY A 68 10.69 -4.94 -4.20
N ARG A 69 10.80 -5.88 -3.26
CA ARG A 69 9.64 -6.57 -2.64
C ARG A 69 9.12 -5.90 -1.36
N GLY A 70 9.68 -4.74 -1.00
CA GLY A 70 9.37 -4.03 0.25
C GLY A 70 7.90 -3.66 0.39
N ALA A 71 7.32 -3.05 -0.65
CA ALA A 71 5.90 -2.67 -0.64
C ALA A 71 4.98 -3.89 -0.53
N THR A 72 5.31 -4.99 -1.23
CA THR A 72 4.54 -6.24 -1.12
C THR A 72 4.62 -6.81 0.28
N PHE A 73 5.81 -6.85 0.88
CA PHE A 73 5.98 -7.32 2.26
C PHE A 73 5.17 -6.46 3.24
N ALA A 74 5.25 -5.13 3.14
CA ALA A 74 4.47 -4.23 3.97
C ALA A 74 2.96 -4.45 3.80
N ALA A 75 2.48 -4.63 2.57
CA ALA A 75 1.07 -4.92 2.29
C ALA A 75 0.61 -6.26 2.91
N LEU A 76 1.45 -7.30 2.85
CA LEU A 76 1.16 -8.58 3.50
C LEU A 76 1.10 -8.46 5.02
N VAL A 77 1.96 -7.64 5.63
CA VAL A 77 1.91 -7.37 7.09
C VAL A 77 0.65 -6.60 7.48
N VAL A 78 0.20 -5.66 6.65
CA VAL A 78 -1.09 -4.97 6.85
C VAL A 78 -2.26 -5.96 6.77
N ILE A 79 -2.30 -6.79 5.73
CA ILE A 79 -3.36 -7.81 5.56
C ILE A 79 -3.34 -8.80 6.74
N GLY A 80 -2.16 -9.26 7.14
CA GLY A 80 -1.99 -10.16 8.28
C GLY A 80 -2.45 -9.53 9.60
N GLY A 81 -2.14 -8.24 9.82
CA GLY A 81 -2.63 -7.49 10.98
C GLY A 81 -4.15 -7.40 11.03
N TRP A 82 -4.77 -7.04 9.90
CA TRP A 82 -6.23 -6.94 9.81
C TRP A 82 -6.92 -8.28 10.02
N LEU A 83 -6.38 -9.36 9.45
CA LEU A 83 -6.90 -10.72 9.69
C LEU A 83 -6.71 -11.14 11.15
N ALA A 84 -5.58 -10.82 11.76
CA ALA A 84 -5.34 -11.15 13.16
C ALA A 84 -6.30 -10.39 14.10
N ASP A 85 -6.52 -9.10 13.84
CA ASP A 85 -7.45 -8.26 14.61
C ASP A 85 -8.90 -8.75 14.50
N THR A 86 -9.33 -9.12 13.29
CA THR A 86 -10.71 -9.57 13.05
C THR A 86 -10.96 -11.02 13.49
N ALA A 87 -9.96 -11.90 13.45
CA ALA A 87 -10.11 -13.32 13.78
C ALA A 87 -9.79 -13.67 15.24
N PHE A 88 -8.88 -12.94 15.90
CA PHE A 88 -8.43 -13.26 17.27
C PHE A 88 -8.81 -12.22 18.31
N TYR A 89 -9.14 -10.99 17.91
CA TYR A 89 -9.54 -9.92 18.83
C TYR A 89 -11.03 -9.57 18.71
N ASP A 90 -11.81 -10.35 17.94
CA ASP A 90 -13.24 -10.16 17.69
C ASP A 90 -13.63 -8.73 17.25
N SER A 91 -12.68 -8.01 16.64
CA SER A 91 -12.92 -6.64 16.19
C SER A 91 -13.91 -6.64 15.02
N GLU A 92 -14.91 -5.77 15.10
CA GLU A 92 -15.93 -5.64 14.07
C GLU A 92 -15.33 -5.25 12.71
N VAL A 93 -15.78 -5.94 11.66
CA VAL A 93 -15.47 -5.60 10.27
C VAL A 93 -16.33 -4.41 9.85
N SER A 94 -15.78 -3.21 9.97
CA SER A 94 -16.47 -1.98 9.58
C SER A 94 -16.08 -1.51 8.17
N LEU A 95 -17.05 -0.96 7.44
CA LEU A 95 -16.87 -0.48 6.06
C LEU A 95 -15.73 0.53 5.95
N TRP A 96 -15.67 1.50 6.88
CA TRP A 96 -14.64 2.53 6.83
C TRP A 96 -13.24 1.93 6.97
N ARG A 97 -13.03 0.93 7.83
CA ARG A 97 -11.72 0.27 7.99
C ARG A 97 -11.30 -0.41 6.70
N VAL A 98 -12.20 -1.18 6.09
CA VAL A 98 -11.94 -1.87 4.83
C VAL A 98 -11.58 -0.87 3.72
N LEU A 99 -12.37 0.19 3.58
CA LEU A 99 -12.11 1.23 2.57
C LEU A 99 -10.80 1.96 2.82
N THR A 100 -10.47 2.30 4.07
CA THR A 100 -9.21 2.97 4.41
C THR A 100 -8.02 2.08 4.12
N ILE A 101 -8.04 0.81 4.53
CA ILE A 101 -6.94 -0.14 4.27
C ILE A 101 -6.77 -0.33 2.76
N ALA A 102 -7.85 -0.62 2.03
CA ALA A 102 -7.80 -0.84 0.59
C ALA A 102 -7.26 0.39 -0.16
N SER A 103 -7.77 1.58 0.17
CA SER A 103 -7.35 2.85 -0.45
C SER A 103 -5.88 3.16 -0.15
N ALA A 104 -5.46 3.01 1.12
CA ALA A 104 -4.10 3.30 1.54
C ALA A 104 -3.10 2.30 0.93
N LEU A 105 -3.43 1.01 0.86
CA LEU A 105 -2.60 0.01 0.20
C LEU A 105 -2.48 0.27 -1.31
N TYR A 106 -3.58 0.58 -1.99
CA TYR A 106 -3.55 0.87 -3.43
C TYR A 106 -2.75 2.15 -3.74
N LEU A 107 -2.98 3.21 -2.95
CA LEU A 107 -2.25 4.46 -3.10
C LEU A 107 -0.76 4.27 -2.79
N GLY A 108 -0.43 3.58 -1.68
CA GLY A 108 0.94 3.27 -1.28
C GLY A 108 1.67 2.45 -2.33
N HIS A 109 1.03 1.43 -2.91
CA HIS A 109 1.59 0.64 -4.01
C HIS A 109 1.85 1.49 -5.25
N SER A 110 0.85 2.28 -5.68
CA SER A 110 0.96 3.16 -6.86
C SER A 110 2.04 4.22 -6.70
N LEU A 111 2.13 4.84 -5.52
CA LEU A 111 3.16 5.82 -5.20
C LEU A 111 4.55 5.18 -5.08
N THR A 112 4.63 3.93 -4.61
CA THR A 112 5.92 3.20 -4.57
C THR A 112 6.41 2.91 -5.98
N ALA A 113 5.52 2.51 -6.90
CA ALA A 113 5.85 2.31 -8.31
C ALA A 113 6.35 3.61 -8.94
N LEU A 114 5.68 4.74 -8.67
CA LEU A 114 6.13 6.07 -9.12
C LEU A 114 7.50 6.44 -8.50
N ALA A 115 7.69 6.24 -7.20
CA ALA A 115 8.95 6.51 -6.51
C ALA A 115 10.12 5.64 -7.01
N ALA A 116 9.82 4.44 -7.51
CA ALA A 116 10.81 3.53 -8.08
C ALA A 116 11.33 3.98 -9.44
N VAL A 117 10.57 4.79 -10.19
CA VAL A 117 10.98 5.34 -11.48
C VAL A 117 11.51 6.77 -11.40
N LEU A 118 11.30 7.48 -10.27
CA LEU A 118 11.78 8.85 -10.05
C LEU A 118 13.18 8.90 -9.41
N PRO A 119 14.22 9.38 -10.14
CA PRO A 119 15.48 9.79 -9.52
C PRO A 119 15.26 10.83 -8.41
N HIS A 120 16.18 10.90 -7.46
CA HIS A 120 16.07 11.85 -6.34
C HIS A 120 16.19 13.31 -6.80
N ASP A 121 16.91 13.55 -7.89
CA ASP A 121 17.24 14.84 -8.48
C ASP A 121 16.42 15.15 -9.74
N ALA A 122 15.39 14.35 -10.05
CA ALA A 122 14.58 14.54 -11.23
C ALA A 122 13.69 15.79 -11.11
N VAL A 123 13.80 16.69 -12.09
CA VAL A 123 12.84 17.78 -12.27
C VAL A 123 11.66 17.22 -13.06
N VAL A 124 10.53 17.03 -12.38
CA VAL A 124 9.32 16.45 -12.97
C VAL A 124 8.20 17.47 -12.93
N ASN A 125 7.47 17.59 -14.04
CA ASN A 125 6.28 18.44 -14.10
C ASN A 125 5.20 17.89 -13.15
N ILE A 126 4.63 18.79 -12.33
CA ILE A 126 3.55 18.48 -11.40
C ILE A 126 2.34 17.85 -12.10
N ASP A 127 2.08 18.20 -13.36
CA ASP A 127 0.95 17.67 -14.13
C ASP A 127 1.02 16.15 -14.27
N VAL A 128 2.23 15.59 -14.42
CA VAL A 128 2.45 14.14 -14.55
C VAL A 128 2.06 13.43 -13.26
N VAL A 129 2.47 13.97 -12.10
CA VAL A 129 2.12 13.42 -10.79
C VAL A 129 0.64 13.62 -10.50
N GLY A 130 0.08 14.76 -10.86
CA GLY A 130 -1.35 15.06 -10.72
C GLY A 130 -2.23 14.09 -11.52
N LEU A 131 -1.90 13.84 -12.79
CA LEU A 131 -2.61 12.87 -13.64
C LEU A 131 -2.48 11.44 -13.10
N TRP A 132 -1.31 11.07 -12.57
CA TRP A 132 -1.13 9.77 -11.94
C TRP A 132 -2.02 9.62 -10.70
N LEU A 133 -2.03 10.62 -9.83
CA LEU A 133 -2.89 10.65 -8.64
C LEU A 133 -4.36 10.62 -9.02
N LEU A 134 -4.79 11.38 -10.03
CA LEU A 134 -6.17 11.39 -10.50
C LEU A 134 -6.61 10.00 -10.99
N ARG A 135 -5.76 9.31 -11.76
CA ARG A 135 -6.01 7.93 -12.18
C ARG A 135 -6.10 6.99 -10.98
N ALA A 136 -5.20 7.11 -10.03
CA ALA A 136 -5.20 6.27 -8.83
C ALA A 136 -6.47 6.50 -7.98
N LEU A 137 -6.87 7.76 -7.80
CA LEU A 137 -8.10 8.13 -7.09
C LEU A 137 -9.35 7.64 -7.83
N GLY A 138 -9.37 7.69 -9.17
CA GLY A 138 -10.44 7.13 -9.98
C GLY A 138 -10.60 5.63 -9.75
N VAL A 139 -9.49 4.87 -9.71
CA VAL A 139 -9.52 3.44 -9.37
C VAL A 139 -10.03 3.22 -7.96
N ILE A 140 -9.52 3.97 -6.98
CA ILE A 140 -9.98 3.89 -5.58
C ILE A 140 -11.49 4.15 -5.48
N LEU A 141 -12.00 5.18 -6.15
CA LEU A 141 -13.43 5.52 -6.13
C LEU A 141 -14.29 4.38 -6.70
N VAL A 142 -13.93 3.86 -7.88
CA VAL A 142 -14.66 2.74 -8.50
C VAL A 142 -14.60 1.51 -7.59
N SER A 143 -13.42 1.16 -7.06
CA SER A 143 -13.26 0.04 -6.14
C SER A 143 -14.05 0.22 -4.85
N ALA A 144 -14.11 1.43 -4.30
CA ALA A 144 -14.89 1.73 -3.11
C ALA A 144 -16.40 1.55 -3.36
N LEU A 145 -16.91 2.06 -4.48
CA LEU A 145 -18.31 1.86 -4.87
C LEU A 145 -18.63 0.37 -5.03
N LEU A 146 -17.79 -0.37 -5.77
CA LEU A 146 -17.97 -1.81 -5.93
C LEU A 146 -17.90 -2.57 -4.59
N THR A 147 -17.05 -2.14 -3.66
CA THR A 147 -16.96 -2.72 -2.31
C THR A 147 -18.24 -2.49 -1.52
N VAL A 148 -18.80 -1.27 -1.56
CA VAL A 148 -20.08 -0.95 -0.91
C VAL A 148 -21.21 -1.82 -1.48
N PHE A 149 -21.30 -1.93 -2.81
CA PHE A 149 -22.29 -2.81 -3.45
C PHE A 149 -22.10 -4.27 -3.08
N ALA A 150 -20.86 -4.78 -3.09
CA ALA A 150 -20.56 -6.16 -2.74
C ALA A 150 -20.92 -6.47 -1.28
N LEU A 151 -20.64 -5.56 -0.34
CA LEU A 151 -21.00 -5.73 1.07
C LEU A 151 -22.51 -5.63 1.30
N GLY A 152 -23.22 -4.76 0.57
CA GLY A 152 -24.68 -4.71 0.59
C GLY A 152 -25.30 -6.03 0.11
N LEU A 153 -24.81 -6.55 -1.02
CA LEU A 153 -25.21 -7.86 -1.55
C LEU A 153 -24.88 -9.00 -0.58
N ALA A 154 -23.73 -8.95 0.11
CA ALA A 154 -23.34 -9.95 1.10
C ALA A 154 -24.34 -10.04 2.27
N ALA A 155 -24.89 -8.90 2.70
CA ALA A 155 -25.89 -8.85 3.76
C ALA A 155 -27.22 -9.50 3.33
N GLU A 156 -27.58 -9.41 2.05
CA GLU A 156 -28.83 -9.97 1.50
C GLU A 156 -28.68 -11.44 1.07
N LEU A 157 -27.51 -11.83 0.56
CA LEU A 157 -27.23 -13.15 -0.06
C LEU A 157 -26.45 -14.10 0.86
N ALA A 158 -26.48 -13.85 2.18
CA ALA A 158 -25.68 -14.58 3.16
C ALA A 158 -25.76 -16.11 2.98
N GLY A 159 -24.60 -16.77 2.91
CA GLY A 159 -24.49 -18.23 2.83
C GLY A 159 -23.59 -18.75 1.69
N GLY A 160 -23.79 -20.02 1.33
CA GLY A 160 -22.96 -20.75 0.37
C GLY A 160 -22.81 -20.10 -1.02
N PRO A 161 -23.88 -19.58 -1.66
CA PRO A 161 -23.79 -18.96 -2.98
C PRO A 161 -22.87 -17.73 -3.00
N PHE A 162 -22.94 -16.87 -1.98
CA PHE A 162 -22.06 -15.70 -1.85
C PHE A 162 -20.60 -16.12 -1.66
N LEU A 163 -20.33 -17.17 -0.87
CA LEU A 163 -18.99 -17.72 -0.69
C LEU A 163 -18.43 -18.26 -2.01
N VAL A 164 -19.21 -19.04 -2.77
CA VAL A 164 -18.80 -19.56 -4.08
C VAL A 164 -18.51 -18.42 -5.04
N ALA A 165 -19.38 -17.41 -5.13
CA ALA A 165 -19.17 -16.24 -5.97
C ALA A 165 -17.88 -15.49 -5.59
N THR A 166 -17.60 -15.33 -4.29
CA THR A 166 -16.37 -14.69 -3.79
C THR A 166 -15.13 -15.49 -4.17
N VAL A 167 -15.14 -16.81 -3.96
CA VAL A 167 -14.02 -17.69 -4.31
C VAL A 167 -13.75 -17.69 -5.81
N VAL A 168 -14.81 -17.78 -6.63
CA VAL A 168 -14.70 -17.71 -8.10
C VAL A 168 -14.15 -16.35 -8.54
N GLY A 169 -14.64 -15.25 -7.95
CA GLY A 169 -14.13 -13.91 -8.21
C GLY A 169 -12.64 -13.78 -7.88
N LEU A 170 -12.22 -14.30 -6.71
CA LEU A 170 -10.82 -14.30 -6.28
C LEU A 170 -9.93 -15.12 -7.22
N ALA A 171 -10.39 -16.31 -7.61
CA ALA A 171 -9.69 -17.18 -8.56
C ALA A 171 -9.55 -16.50 -9.93
N GLY A 172 -10.61 -15.83 -10.41
CA GLY A 172 -10.58 -15.04 -11.64
C GLY A 172 -9.57 -13.89 -11.59
N ALA A 173 -9.56 -13.13 -10.50
CA ALA A 173 -8.59 -12.04 -10.29
C ALA A 173 -7.13 -12.56 -10.25
N ALA A 174 -6.89 -13.67 -9.56
CA ALA A 174 -5.58 -14.31 -9.51
C ALA A 174 -5.14 -14.81 -10.90
N ALA A 175 -6.04 -15.46 -11.64
CA ALA A 175 -5.77 -15.95 -12.99
C ALA A 175 -5.45 -14.80 -13.96
N ALA A 176 -6.22 -13.71 -13.92
CA ALA A 176 -5.95 -12.52 -14.71
C ALA A 176 -4.57 -11.91 -14.38
N THR A 177 -4.23 -11.83 -13.09
CA THR A 177 -2.93 -11.32 -12.64
C THR A 177 -1.77 -12.19 -13.14
N LEU A 178 -1.91 -13.52 -13.04
CA LEU A 178 -0.92 -14.47 -13.56
C LEU A 178 -0.78 -14.40 -15.07
N LEU A 179 -1.89 -14.23 -15.80
CA LEU A 179 -1.88 -14.07 -17.25
C LEU A 179 -1.14 -12.79 -17.65
N ILE A 180 -1.48 -11.65 -17.05
CA ILE A 180 -0.81 -10.37 -17.32
C ILE A 180 0.69 -10.49 -17.01
N SER A 181 1.06 -11.07 -15.87
CA SER A 181 2.48 -11.30 -15.53
C SER A 181 3.20 -12.12 -16.59
N ARG A 182 2.58 -13.22 -17.06
CA ARG A 182 3.16 -14.05 -18.12
C ARG A 182 3.30 -13.31 -19.45
N LEU A 183 2.34 -12.48 -19.82
CA LEU A 183 2.38 -11.69 -21.05
C LEU A 183 3.48 -10.63 -21.00
N VAL A 184 3.63 -9.93 -19.87
CA VAL A 184 4.69 -8.94 -19.68
C VAL A 184 6.08 -9.57 -19.70
N HIS A 185 6.25 -10.79 -19.18
CA HIS A 185 7.54 -11.50 -19.22
C HIS A 185 7.87 -12.12 -20.59
N ARG A 186 6.94 -12.14 -21.54
CA ARG A 186 7.15 -12.67 -22.89
C ARG A 186 7.40 -11.60 -23.95
N ALA A 187 7.11 -10.34 -23.65
CA ALA A 187 7.37 -9.18 -24.52
C ALA A 187 8.77 -8.61 -24.27
#